data_AF-A0A9Q2KKB1-F1
#
_entry.id   AF-A0A9Q2KKB1-F1
#
_cell.length_a   1.000
_cell.length_b   1.000
_cell.length_c   1.000
_cell.angle_alpha   90.00
_cell.angle_beta   90.00
_cell.angle_gamma   90.00
#
_symmetry.space_group_name_H-M   'P 1'
#
loop_
_entity.id
_entity.type
_entity.pdbx_description
1 polymer ?
#
loop_
_entity_poly.entity_id
_entity_poly.type
_entity_poly.pdbx_seq_one_letter_code
_entity_poly.pdbx_strand_id
1 'polypeptide(L)'
;MPKNEFKNFATFETLITPKIITIVYWLATILLIAGTILSWLQQREGVSISFAVSLIATRVIFELIMVSFKNNEYLRRICEATETKKAE
;
A
#
# COMPACT_ATOMS: atom_id res chain seq x y z
N MET A 1 -22.34 -2.05 -23.44
CA MET A 1 -22.02 -3.15 -22.50
C MET A 1 -20.72 -2.80 -21.78
N PRO A 2 -20.72 -2.30 -20.53
CA PRO A 2 -19.50 -2.10 -19.76
C PRO A 2 -19.16 -3.40 -19.05
N LYS A 3 -18.66 -4.38 -19.80
CA LYS A 3 -18.06 -5.60 -19.24
C LYS A 3 -16.66 -5.64 -19.83
N ASN A 4 -15.64 -5.50 -18.97
CA ASN A 4 -14.30 -6.11 -19.06
C ASN A 4 -13.20 -5.28 -18.37
N GLU A 5 -13.45 -4.03 -17.98
CA GLU A 5 -12.44 -3.22 -17.26
C GLU A 5 -12.17 -3.76 -15.84
N PHE A 6 -13.19 -4.24 -15.13
CA PHE A 6 -13.03 -4.86 -13.81
C PHE A 6 -12.22 -6.16 -13.83
N LYS A 7 -12.30 -6.94 -14.93
CA LYS A 7 -11.55 -8.19 -15.06
C LYS A 7 -10.07 -7.92 -15.30
N ASN A 8 -9.75 -6.89 -16.10
CA ASN A 8 -8.37 -6.44 -16.29
C ASN A 8 -7.83 -5.72 -15.04
N PHE A 9 -8.69 -5.02 -14.28
CA PHE A 9 -8.36 -4.45 -12.97
C PHE A 9 -8.06 -5.53 -11.92
N ALA A 10 -8.76 -6.66 -11.96
CA ALA A 10 -8.57 -7.79 -11.06
C ALA A 10 -7.50 -8.78 -11.54
N THR A 11 -7.08 -8.71 -12.81
CA THR A 11 -6.00 -9.57 -13.35
C THR A 11 -4.66 -8.92 -13.00
N PHE A 12 -4.18 -9.32 -11.84
CA PHE A 12 -2.94 -9.04 -11.10
C PHE A 12 -1.60 -9.06 -11.88
N GLU A 13 -1.57 -8.95 -13.20
CA GLU A 13 -0.35 -9.20 -14.00
C GLU A 13 0.51 -7.96 -14.25
N THR A 14 -0.05 -6.77 -14.19
CA THR A 14 0.72 -5.53 -14.36
C THR A 14 0.67 -4.77 -13.05
N LEU A 15 1.76 -4.78 -12.28
CA LEU A 15 2.35 -3.71 -11.43
C LEU A 15 1.44 -2.62 -10.78
N ILE A 16 0.12 -2.82 -10.72
CA ILE A 16 -0.89 -1.88 -10.27
C ILE A 16 -0.99 -1.96 -8.76
N THR A 17 -0.77 -3.13 -8.18
CA THR A 17 -0.79 -3.39 -6.74
C THR A 17 0.03 -2.39 -5.92
N PRO A 18 1.33 -2.11 -6.23
CA PRO A 18 2.09 -1.10 -5.50
C PRO A 18 1.54 0.34 -5.66
N LYS A 19 0.99 0.69 -6.83
CA LYS A 19 0.37 2.01 -7.04
C LYS A 19 -0.94 2.18 -6.25
N ILE A 20 -1.81 1.16 -6.23
CA ILE A 20 -3.04 1.17 -5.43
C ILE A 20 -2.69 1.31 -3.94
N ILE A 21 -1.70 0.55 -3.45
CA ILE A 21 -1.26 0.60 -2.05
C ILE A 21 -0.79 2.01 -1.68
N THR A 22 -0.10 2.70 -2.58
CA THR A 22 0.34 4.08 -2.36
C THR A 22 -0.84 5.06 -2.28
N ILE A 23 -1.87 4.89 -3.12
CA ILE A 23 -3.08 5.72 -3.05
C ILE A 23 -3.82 5.49 -1.73
N VAL A 24 -4.01 4.23 -1.34
CA VAL A 24 -4.65 3.86 -0.07
C VAL A 24 -3.84 4.38 1.12
N TYR A 25 -2.52 4.31 1.05
CA TYR A 25 -1.61 4.86 2.06
C TYR A 25 -1.83 6.37 2.27
N TRP A 26 -1.88 7.16 1.19
CA TRP A 26 -2.12 8.59 1.26
C TRP A 26 -3.52 8.90 1.80
N LEU A 27 -4.54 8.17 1.34
CA LEU A 27 -5.91 8.33 1.82
C LEU A 27 -6.01 8.04 3.32
N ALA A 28 -5.45 6.93 3.79
CA ALA A 28 -5.42 6.56 5.20
C ALA A 28 -4.66 7.60 6.04
N THR A 29 -3.54 8.11 5.54
CA THR A 29 -2.74 9.14 6.23
C THR A 29 -3.53 10.43 6.39
N ILE A 30 -4.22 10.90 5.34
CA ILE A 30 -5.07 12.10 5.40
C ILE A 30 -6.21 11.91 6.41
N LEU A 31 -6.87 10.75 6.39
CA LEU A 31 -7.96 10.44 7.32
C LEU A 31 -7.49 10.42 8.78
N LEU A 32 -6.32 9.84 9.05
CA LEU A 32 -5.74 9.82 10.40
C LEU A 32 -5.36 11.23 10.86
N ILE A 33 -4.77 12.06 10.01
CA ILE A 33 -4.46 13.46 10.33
C ILE A 33 -5.75 14.23 10.64
N ALA A 34 -6.79 14.09 9.81
CA ALA A 34 -8.08 14.71 10.05
C ALA A 34 -8.70 14.22 11.37
N GLY A 35 -8.61 12.92 11.66
CA GLY A 35 -9.04 12.32 12.92
C GLY A 35 -8.34 12.91 14.15
N THR A 36 -7.02 13.12 14.08
CA THR A 36 -6.25 13.77 15.15
C THR A 36 -6.74 15.19 15.41
N ILE A 37 -6.93 15.99 14.35
CA ILE A 37 -7.38 17.39 14.45
C ILE A 37 -8.81 17.47 15.00
N LEU A 38 -9.73 16.65 14.49
CA LEU A 38 -11.11 16.62 14.95
C LEU A 38 -11.22 16.17 16.42
N SER A 39 -10.42 15.18 16.83
CA SER A 39 -10.39 14.70 18.21
C SER A 39 -9.83 15.75 19.17
N TRP A 40 -8.86 16.55 18.71
CA TRP A 40 -8.32 17.69 19.45
C TRP A 40 -9.39 18.76 19.69
N LEU A 41 -10.14 19.13 18.64
CA LEU A 41 -11.23 20.10 18.74
C LEU A 41 -12.34 19.66 19.70
N GLN A 42 -12.56 18.35 19.84
CA GLN A 42 -13.55 17.78 20.77
C GLN A 42 -13.02 17.55 22.19
N GLN A 43 -11.79 18.00 22.50
CA GLN A 43 -11.12 17.78 23.80
C GLN A 43 -11.05 16.30 24.22
N ARG A 44 -10.98 15.38 23.25
CA ARG A 44 -10.81 13.94 23.51
C ARG A 44 -9.33 13.56 23.46
N GLU A 45 -8.59 13.95 24.50
CA GLU A 45 -7.12 13.81 24.54
C GLU A 45 -6.64 12.37 24.31
N GLY A 46 -7.28 11.38 24.95
CA GLY A 46 -6.92 9.96 24.76
C GLY A 46 -7.13 9.44 23.33
N VAL A 47 -8.11 10.01 22.61
CA VAL A 47 -8.39 9.65 21.21
C VAL A 47 -7.40 10.35 20.28
N SER A 48 -7.03 11.60 20.55
CA SER A 48 -6.02 12.30 19.75
C SER A 48 -4.65 11.61 19.79
N ILE A 49 -4.23 11.13 20.96
CA ILE A 49 -2.98 10.38 21.13
C ILE A 49 -3.03 9.05 20.37
N SER A 50 -4.16 8.33 20.40
CA SER A 50 -4.27 7.06 19.68
C SER A 50 -4.18 7.26 18.16
N PHE A 51 -4.82 8.29 17.60
CA PHE A 51 -4.68 8.64 16.18
C PHE A 51 -3.23 9.02 15.81
N ALA A 52 -2.53 9.76 16.68
CA ALA A 52 -1.13 10.10 16.46
C ALA A 52 -0.21 8.86 16.44
N VAL A 53 -0.42 7.91 17.34
CA VAL A 53 0.31 6.62 17.32
C VAL A 53 -0.06 5.80 16.10
N SER A 54 -1.33 5.77 15.70
CA SER A 54 -1.78 5.08 14.49
C SER A 54 -1.13 5.62 13.22
N LEU A 55 -0.79 6.92 13.13
CA LEU A 55 -0.04 7.45 11.99
C LEU A 55 1.32 6.77 11.79
N ILE A 56 2.05 6.54 12.89
CA ILE A 56 3.34 5.85 12.87
C ILE A 56 3.13 4.38 12.48
N ALA A 57 2.14 3.71 13.07
CA ALA A 57 1.83 2.32 12.75
C ALA A 57 1.46 2.16 11.25
N THR A 58 0.63 3.05 10.71
CA THR A 58 0.27 3.08 9.29
C THR A 58 1.50 3.26 8.41
N ARG A 59 2.42 4.16 8.73
CA ARG A 59 3.69 4.32 7.99
C ARG A 59 4.45 3.00 7.91
N VAL A 60 4.69 2.37 9.06
CA VAL A 60 5.45 1.11 9.15
C VAL A 60 4.77 -0.01 8.36
N ILE A 61 3.46 -0.22 8.55
CA ILE A 61 2.73 -1.30 7.89
C ILE A 61 2.74 -1.14 6.37
N PHE A 62 2.44 0.05 5.85
CA PHE A 62 2.40 0.28 4.41
C PHE A 62 3.80 0.18 3.76
N GLU A 63 4.85 0.58 4.46
CA GLU A 63 6.23 0.43 4.00
C GLU A 63 6.65 -1.04 3.95
N LEU A 64 6.30 -1.84 4.98
CA LEU A 64 6.52 -3.29 4.98
C LEU A 64 5.78 -4.00 3.85
N ILE A 65 4.53 -3.61 3.60
CA ILE A 65 3.75 -4.14 2.47
C ILE A 65 4.45 -3.81 1.15
N MET A 66 4.85 -2.56 0.92
CA MET A 66 5.55 -2.16 -0.31
C MET A 66 6.89 -2.89 -0.50
N VAL A 67 7.68 -3.06 0.57
CA VAL A 67 8.92 -3.84 0.53
C VAL A 67 8.65 -5.29 0.16
N SER A 68 7.60 -5.89 0.69
CA SER A 68 7.22 -7.27 0.37
C SER A 68 6.85 -7.45 -1.11
N PHE A 69 6.12 -6.48 -1.68
CA PHE A 69 5.83 -6.47 -3.12
C PHE A 69 7.09 -6.33 -3.97
N LYS A 70 8.02 -5.43 -3.60
CA LYS A 70 9.31 -5.29 -4.28
C LYS A 70 10.12 -6.59 -4.21
N ASN A 71 10.16 -7.26 -3.05
CA ASN A 71 10.85 -8.53 -2.88
C ASN A 71 10.29 -9.61 -3.82
N ASN A 72 8.96 -9.68 -3.96
CA ASN A 72 8.33 -10.61 -4.89
C ASN A 72 8.66 -10.30 -6.36
N GLU A 73 8.76 -9.02 -6.71
CA GLU A 73 9.19 -8.60 -8.04
C GLU A 73 10.66 -8.95 -8.31
N TYR A 74 11.55 -8.77 -7.32
CA TYR A 74 12.96 -9.17 -7.45
C TYR A 74 13.13 -10.68 -7.67
N LEU A 75 12.38 -11.51 -6.94
CA LEU A 75 12.40 -12.97 -7.13
C LEU A 75 11.98 -13.35 -8.56
N ARG A 76 10.93 -12.70 -9.08
CA ARG A 76 10.47 -12.93 -10.47
C ARG A 76 11.57 -12.57 -11.48
N ARG A 77 12.22 -11.41 -11.33
CA ARG A 77 13.32 -10.99 -12.22
C ARG A 77 14.52 -11.94 -12.16
N ILE A 78 14.83 -12.50 -10.99
CA ILE A 78 15.92 -13.49 -10.83
C ILE A 78 15.56 -14.80 -11.55
N CYS A 79 14.32 -15.29 -11.43
CA CYS A 79 13.86 -16.45 -12.19
C CYS A 79 13.99 -16.22 -13.71
N GLU A 80 13.46 -15.10 -14.22
CA GLU A 80 13.52 -14.75 -15.64
C GLU A 80 14.98 -14.67 -16.15
N ALA A 81 15.89 -14.05 -15.38
CA ALA A 81 17.31 -13.98 -15.72
C ALA A 81 18.01 -15.36 -15.69
N THR A 82 17.58 -16.25 -14.78
CA THR A 82 18.13 -17.60 -14.64
C THR A 82 17.67 -18.51 -15.79
N GLU A 83 16.40 -18.39 -16.21
CA GLU A 83 15.88 -19.13 -17.37
C GLU A 83 16.56 -18.71 -18.68
N THR A 84 16.78 -17.40 -18.86
CA THR A 84 17.46 -16.87 -20.05
C THR A 84 18.89 -17.41 -20.15
N LYS A 85 19.64 -17.45 -19.03
CA LYS A 85 21.01 -18.01 -18.98
C LYS A 85 21.09 -19.52 -19.23
N LYS A 86 19.99 -20.26 -19.07
CA LYS A 86 19.94 -21.70 -19.30
C LYS A 86 19.62 -22.04 -20.76
N ALA A 87 19.10 -21.08 -21.52
CA ALA A 87 18.78 -21.21 -22.94
C ALA A 87 19.94 -20.82 -23.88
N GLU A 88 20.97 -20.13 -23.35
CA GLU A 88 22.29 -19.93 -24.00
C GLU A 88 23.23 -21.11 -23.71
#